data_AF-A0AAW3HRP5-F1
#
_entry.id   AF-A0AAW3HRP5-F1
#
_cell.length_a   1.000
_cell.length_b   1.000
_cell.length_c   1.000
_cell.angle_alpha   90.00
_cell.angle_beta   90.00
_cell.angle_gamma   90.00
#
_symmetry.space_group_name_H-M   'P 1'
#
loop_
_entity.id
_entity.type
_entity.pdbx_description
1 polymer ?
#
loop_
_entity_poly.entity_id
_entity_poly.type
_entity_poly.pdbx_seq_one_letter_code
_entity_poly.pdbx_strand_id
1 'polypeptide(L)'
;MVTSSPVYGKDNILMFRVLGEKKAAAKLSFQTEHKWKFSRKTDAKITKDGAINSDKGLEVTLEIKGVASRDELNTTLKNAVLDGKQIEVWDIDLNSNNNSDNKYDAEYAIGRLGSWEVPSNVEELSEISTEMAIDGKPVKGKATLTKEQIKAIQYVFKDVTETNGDTVSHVEASS
;
A
#
# COMPACT_ATOMS: atom_id res chain seq x y z
N MET A 1 15.12 19.20 -18.73
CA MET A 1 14.20 19.78 -17.73
C MET A 1 13.62 18.63 -16.93
N VAL A 2 13.80 18.60 -15.61
CA VAL A 2 13.10 17.62 -14.76
C VAL A 2 11.71 18.18 -14.53
N THR A 3 10.70 17.61 -15.18
CA THR A 3 9.30 17.93 -14.93
C THR A 3 8.93 17.31 -13.58
N SER A 4 9.07 18.07 -12.49
CA SER A 4 8.59 17.66 -11.17
C SER A 4 7.06 17.58 -11.23
N SER A 5 6.52 16.37 -11.23
CA SER A 5 5.08 16.13 -11.16
C SER A 5 4.67 15.90 -9.70
N PRO A 6 3.49 16.37 -9.26
CA PRO A 6 3.01 16.12 -7.91
C PRO A 6 2.74 14.62 -7.69
N VAL A 7 3.09 14.11 -6.52
CA VAL A 7 2.77 12.75 -6.08
C VAL A 7 1.52 12.83 -5.21
N TYR A 8 0.43 12.18 -5.62
CA TYR A 8 -0.79 12.09 -4.82
C TYR A 8 -0.80 10.79 -4.02
N GLY A 9 -1.05 10.88 -2.71
CA GLY A 9 -1.08 9.70 -1.83
C GLY A 9 -2.07 8.61 -2.27
N LYS A 10 -3.20 9.00 -2.88
CA LYS A 10 -4.21 8.07 -3.44
C LYS A 10 -3.68 7.17 -4.55
N ASP A 11 -2.60 7.56 -5.22
CA ASP A 11 -2.00 6.82 -6.32
C ASP A 11 -0.95 5.81 -5.82
N ASN A 12 -0.57 5.88 -4.54
CA ASN A 12 0.24 4.87 -3.88
C ASN A 12 -0.65 3.89 -3.12
N ILE A 13 -0.53 2.61 -3.41
CA ILE A 13 -1.34 1.56 -2.79
C ILE A 13 -0.49 0.51 -2.12
N LEU A 14 -0.98 -0.01 -1.00
CA LEU A 14 -0.36 -1.15 -0.34
C LEU A 14 -1.02 -2.47 -0.75
N MET A 15 -0.19 -3.45 -1.08
CA MET A 15 -0.57 -4.85 -1.21
C MET A 15 0.17 -5.70 -0.18
N PHE A 16 -0.49 -6.73 0.32
CA PHE A 16 0.03 -7.58 1.38
C PHE A 16 -0.08 -9.06 1.03
N ARG A 17 0.86 -9.84 1.57
CA ARG A 17 0.80 -11.29 1.56
C ARG A 17 1.52 -11.86 2.77
N VAL A 18 0.98 -12.89 3.40
CA VAL A 18 1.71 -13.62 4.44
C VAL A 18 2.89 -14.35 3.80
N LEU A 19 4.09 -14.17 4.36
CA LEU A 19 5.31 -14.77 3.81
C LEU A 19 5.17 -16.29 3.73
N GLY A 20 5.47 -16.85 2.56
CA GLY A 20 5.36 -18.29 2.28
C GLY A 20 4.01 -18.73 1.71
N GLU A 21 3.00 -17.86 1.68
CA GLU A 21 1.77 -18.16 0.94
C GLU A 21 1.98 -18.05 -0.57
N LYS A 22 1.33 -18.96 -1.31
CA LYS A 22 1.33 -18.97 -2.78
C LYS A 22 0.23 -18.11 -3.39
N LYS A 23 -0.67 -17.55 -2.56
CA LYS A 23 -1.74 -16.67 -3.01
C LYS A 23 -1.17 -15.38 -3.61
N ALA A 24 -1.93 -14.74 -4.48
CA ALA A 24 -1.59 -13.40 -4.95
C ALA A 24 -1.69 -12.40 -3.78
N ALA A 25 -0.87 -11.35 -3.81
CA ALA A 25 -0.99 -10.27 -2.84
C ALA A 25 -2.34 -9.54 -2.99
N ALA A 26 -2.90 -9.11 -1.86
CA ALA A 26 -4.19 -8.45 -1.80
C ALA A 26 -4.06 -7.01 -1.30
N LYS A 27 -4.88 -6.11 -1.84
CA LYS A 27 -4.96 -4.71 -1.42
C LYS A 27 -5.77 -4.60 -0.13
N LEU A 28 -5.32 -3.75 0.80
CA LEU A 28 -6.12 -3.36 1.96
C LEU A 28 -7.28 -2.44 1.52
N SER A 29 -8.49 -2.84 1.85
CA SER A 29 -9.70 -2.06 1.54
C SER A 29 -9.75 -0.77 2.35
N PHE A 30 -10.30 0.30 1.77
CA PHE A 30 -10.59 1.57 2.43
C PHE A 30 -9.43 2.21 3.20
N GLN A 31 -8.20 2.00 2.72
CA GLN A 31 -7.04 2.65 3.26
C GLN A 31 -7.17 4.17 3.11
N THR A 32 -6.93 4.90 4.20
CA THR A 32 -6.98 6.37 4.25
C THR A 32 -5.57 6.97 4.22
N GLU A 33 -4.60 6.28 4.83
CA GLU A 33 -3.21 6.72 4.90
C GLU A 33 -2.26 5.52 5.02
N HIS A 34 -1.05 5.65 4.47
CA HIS A 34 0.12 4.93 4.97
C HIS A 34 1.31 5.86 5.05
N LYS A 35 2.24 5.52 5.93
CA LYS A 35 3.43 6.33 6.17
C LYS A 35 4.64 5.45 6.45
N TRP A 36 5.67 5.62 5.65
CA TRP A 36 7.01 5.12 5.96
C TRP A 36 7.72 6.04 6.94
N LYS A 37 8.26 5.46 8.01
CA LYS A 37 9.15 6.13 8.96
C LYS A 37 10.51 5.45 8.92
N PHE A 38 11.55 6.26 8.67
CA PHE A 38 12.94 5.83 8.69
C PHE A 38 13.64 6.55 9.85
N SER A 39 14.18 5.80 10.79
CA SER A 39 14.91 6.34 11.94
C SER A 39 16.29 5.68 12.03
N ARG A 40 17.32 6.48 12.27
CA ARG A 40 18.66 5.98 12.55
C ARG A 40 19.05 6.44 13.94
N LYS A 41 19.23 5.48 14.84
CA LYS A 41 19.79 5.79 16.16
C LYS A 41 21.25 6.23 15.96
N THR A 42 21.65 7.30 16.63
CA THR A 42 23.04 7.78 16.63
C THR A 42 23.52 7.83 18.06
N ASP A 43 24.76 7.40 18.29
CA ASP A 43 25.45 7.62 19.55
C ASP A 43 26.46 8.74 19.38
N ALA A 44 26.52 9.66 20.34
CA ALA A 44 27.51 10.72 20.37
C ALA A 44 28.48 10.46 21.54
N LYS A 45 29.78 10.35 21.25
CA LYS A 45 30.82 10.36 22.26
C LYS A 45 31.37 11.78 22.37
N ILE A 46 31.09 12.44 23.49
CA ILE A 46 31.62 13.78 23.76
C ILE A 46 33.10 13.69 24.09
N THR A 47 33.93 14.40 23.33
CA THR A 47 35.37 14.56 23.58
C THR A 47 35.68 16.02 23.88
N LYS A 48 36.90 16.31 24.31
CA LYS A 48 37.36 17.69 24.53
C LYS A 48 37.45 18.49 23.23
N ASP A 49 37.48 17.81 22.08
CA ASP A 49 37.60 18.38 20.74
C ASP A 49 36.23 18.42 20.00
N GLY A 50 35.15 18.07 20.71
CA GLY A 50 33.79 18.02 20.17
C GLY A 50 33.14 16.64 20.24
N ALA A 51 31.90 16.55 19.78
CA ALA A 51 31.16 15.29 19.74
C ALA A 51 31.54 14.47 18.50
N ILE A 52 31.87 13.19 18.71
CA ILE A 52 32.04 12.21 17.62
C ILE A 52 30.76 11.39 17.55
N ASN A 53 30.05 11.46 16.42
CA ASN A 53 28.83 10.69 16.19
C ASN A 53 29.14 9.35 15.52
N SER A 54 28.48 8.28 15.97
CA SER A 54 28.47 6.97 15.33
C SER A 54 27.04 6.52 15.03
N ASP A 55 26.79 6.18 13.78
CA ASP A 55 25.50 5.70 13.29
C ASP A 55 25.24 4.25 13.73
N LYS A 56 24.06 3.98 14.31
CA LYS A 56 23.56 2.62 14.58
C LYS A 56 22.69 2.11 13.44
N GLY A 57 22.05 0.96 13.69
CA GLY A 57 21.08 0.32 12.80
C GLY A 57 19.94 1.26 12.39
N LEU A 58 19.51 1.10 11.14
CA LEU A 58 18.32 1.73 10.59
C LEU A 58 17.09 0.96 11.10
N GLU A 59 16.14 1.69 11.67
CA GLU A 59 14.81 1.19 12.02
C GLU A 59 13.83 1.74 10.99
N VAL A 60 13.05 0.84 10.39
CA VAL A 60 12.02 1.19 9.41
C VAL A 60 10.68 0.69 9.89
N THR A 61 9.68 1.57 9.86
CA THR A 61 8.32 1.31 10.30
C THR A 61 7.34 1.77 9.23
N LEU A 62 6.31 0.96 8.97
CA LEU A 62 5.19 1.32 8.11
C LEU A 62 3.91 1.43 8.96
N GLU A 63 3.37 2.64 9.06
CA GLU A 63 2.09 2.91 9.73
C GLU A 63 0.96 2.92 8.71
N ILE A 64 -0.16 2.28 9.04
CA ILE A 64 -1.29 2.11 8.12
C ILE A 64 -2.59 2.45 8.85
N LYS A 65 -3.43 3.26 8.19
CA LYS A 65 -4.79 3.58 8.64
C LYS A 65 -5.80 3.34 7.53
N GLY A 66 -7.00 2.92 7.91
CA GLY A 66 -8.11 2.73 6.97
C GLY A 66 -9.42 2.44 7.68
N VAL A 67 -10.50 2.29 6.93
CA VAL A 67 -11.79 1.84 7.48
C VAL A 67 -11.83 0.33 7.53
N ALA A 68 -12.27 -0.23 8.66
CA ALA A 68 -12.40 -1.66 8.85
C ALA A 68 -13.45 -2.26 7.89
N SER A 69 -13.08 -3.40 7.30
CA SER A 69 -13.93 -4.20 6.42
C SER A 69 -13.93 -5.67 6.83
N ARG A 70 -14.94 -6.43 6.37
CA ARG A 70 -15.09 -7.87 6.66
C ARG A 70 -14.41 -8.77 5.63
N ASP A 71 -13.42 -8.26 4.91
CA ASP A 71 -12.71 -9.05 3.90
C ASP A 71 -11.72 -10.04 4.52
N GLU A 72 -11.34 -11.04 3.71
CA GLU A 72 -10.40 -12.09 4.10
C GLU A 72 -9.04 -11.51 4.51
N LEU A 73 -8.60 -10.42 3.87
CA LEU A 73 -7.30 -9.84 4.14
C LEU A 73 -7.24 -9.25 5.55
N ASN A 74 -8.25 -8.49 5.99
CA ASN A 74 -8.28 -7.97 7.37
C ASN A 74 -8.22 -9.08 8.42
N THR A 75 -8.93 -10.17 8.18
CA THR A 75 -8.88 -11.34 9.07
C THR A 75 -7.49 -11.99 9.05
N THR A 76 -6.89 -12.10 7.87
CA THR A 76 -5.55 -12.66 7.68
C THR A 76 -4.47 -11.84 8.36
N LEU A 77 -4.50 -10.51 8.22
CA LEU A 77 -3.53 -9.60 8.84
C LEU A 77 -3.68 -9.56 10.36
N LYS A 78 -4.92 -9.54 10.88
CA LYS A 78 -5.17 -9.68 12.32
C LYS A 78 -4.61 -10.99 12.87
N ASN A 79 -4.83 -12.11 12.18
CA ASN A 79 -4.28 -13.40 12.59
C ASN A 79 -2.75 -13.43 12.48
N ALA A 80 -2.17 -12.75 11.49
CA ALA A 80 -0.72 -12.64 11.36
C ALA A 80 -0.09 -11.90 12.56
N VAL A 81 -0.77 -10.91 13.13
CA VAL A 81 -0.37 -10.29 14.42
C VAL A 81 -0.41 -11.31 15.54
N LEU A 82 -1.52 -12.04 15.69
CA LEU A 82 -1.70 -13.03 16.76
C LEU A 82 -0.66 -14.15 16.70
N ASP A 83 -0.33 -14.61 15.49
CA ASP A 83 0.58 -15.72 15.24
C ASP A 83 2.05 -15.26 15.11
N GLY A 84 2.33 -13.96 15.12
CA GLY A 84 3.68 -13.41 14.89
C GLY A 84 4.26 -13.72 13.50
N LYS A 85 3.40 -13.86 12.48
CA LYS A 85 3.79 -14.21 11.11
C LYS A 85 4.48 -13.04 10.41
N GLN A 86 5.47 -13.37 9.58
CA GLN A 86 6.06 -12.39 8.66
C GLN A 86 5.13 -12.11 7.49
N ILE A 87 5.11 -10.86 7.07
CA ILE A 87 4.25 -10.33 6.02
C ILE A 87 5.15 -9.65 4.99
N GLU A 88 4.86 -9.92 3.74
CA GLU A 88 5.36 -9.19 2.58
C GLU A 88 4.43 -8.01 2.29
N VAL A 89 5.00 -6.84 2.05
CA VAL A 89 4.27 -5.63 1.65
C VAL A 89 4.90 -5.02 0.40
N TRP A 90 4.05 -4.55 -0.51
CA TRP A 90 4.42 -3.75 -1.67
C TRP A 90 3.72 -2.41 -1.58
N ASP A 91 4.48 -1.33 -1.62
CA ASP A 91 3.98 0.02 -1.85
C ASP A 91 4.15 0.35 -3.33
N ILE A 92 3.04 0.53 -4.05
CA ILE A 92 2.98 0.55 -5.51
C ILE A 92 2.48 1.90 -6.00
N ASP A 93 3.27 2.57 -6.84
CA ASP A 93 2.90 3.82 -7.51
C ASP A 93 2.13 3.51 -8.80
N LEU A 94 0.82 3.79 -8.79
CA LEU A 94 -0.08 3.54 -9.92
C LEU A 94 0.18 4.45 -11.14
N ASN A 95 0.85 5.59 -10.96
CA ASN A 95 1.17 6.52 -12.05
C ASN A 95 2.47 6.18 -12.79
N SER A 96 3.25 5.25 -12.25
CA SER A 96 4.56 4.86 -12.79
C SER A 96 4.51 3.92 -14.01
N ASN A 97 3.31 3.46 -14.40
CA ASN A 97 3.16 2.52 -15.50
C ASN A 97 3.35 3.22 -16.86
N ASN A 98 4.36 2.78 -17.60
CA ASN A 98 4.71 3.30 -18.93
C ASN A 98 4.01 2.54 -20.09
N ASN A 99 2.76 2.10 -19.89
CA ASN A 99 1.86 1.55 -20.93
C ASN A 99 2.40 0.37 -21.76
N SER A 100 2.58 -0.82 -21.15
CA SER A 100 2.62 -2.09 -21.92
C SER A 100 2.43 -3.35 -21.08
N ASP A 101 2.93 -3.38 -19.83
CA ASP A 101 3.21 -4.65 -19.15
C ASP A 101 2.47 -4.87 -17.81
N ASN A 102 1.55 -3.97 -17.42
CA ASN A 102 0.94 -3.94 -16.07
C ASN A 102 1.98 -3.96 -14.93
N LYS A 103 3.17 -3.41 -15.18
CA LYS A 103 4.27 -3.29 -14.23
C LYS A 103 4.36 -1.87 -13.71
N TYR A 104 4.40 -1.75 -12.41
CA TYR A 104 4.40 -0.49 -11.67
C TYR A 104 5.66 -0.43 -10.81
N ASP A 105 6.28 0.74 -10.66
CA ASP A 105 7.29 0.97 -9.63
C ASP A 105 6.71 0.66 -8.25
N ALA A 106 7.50 -0.07 -7.47
CA ALA A 106 7.11 -0.47 -6.13
C ALA A 106 8.31 -0.52 -5.19
N GLU A 107 8.04 -0.29 -3.90
CA GLU A 107 8.95 -0.63 -2.81
C GLU A 107 8.46 -1.89 -2.11
N TYR A 108 9.30 -2.91 -2.08
CA TYR A 108 9.04 -4.18 -1.42
C TYR A 108 9.70 -4.24 -0.06
N ALA A 109 8.98 -4.71 0.95
CA ALA A 109 9.52 -4.96 2.27
C ALA A 109 8.92 -6.23 2.90
N ILE A 110 9.63 -6.78 3.88
CA ILE A 110 9.15 -7.87 4.73
C ILE A 110 9.20 -7.37 6.17
N GLY A 111 8.26 -7.80 7.00
CA GLY A 111 8.24 -7.41 8.40
C GLY A 111 7.14 -8.12 9.18
N ARG A 112 6.85 -7.65 10.38
CA ARG A 112 5.75 -8.14 11.22
C ARG A 112 4.88 -6.97 11.66
N LEU A 113 3.57 -7.18 11.64
CA LEU A 113 2.63 -6.24 12.26
C LEU A 113 2.76 -6.35 13.78
N GLY A 114 3.05 -5.24 14.43
CA GLY A 114 3.19 -5.16 15.89
C GLY A 114 1.86 -4.90 16.61
N SER A 115 0.86 -4.37 15.90
CA SER A 115 -0.46 -4.03 16.45
C SER A 115 -1.57 -4.24 15.42
N TRP A 116 -2.81 -4.42 15.87
CA TRP A 116 -4.00 -4.37 15.03
C TRP A 116 -5.18 -3.85 15.87
N GLU A 117 -5.50 -2.59 15.71
CA GLU A 117 -6.50 -1.89 16.53
C GLU A 117 -7.74 -1.59 15.70
N VAL A 118 -8.90 -1.98 16.21
CA VAL A 118 -10.21 -1.69 15.60
C VAL A 118 -11.19 -1.28 16.69
N PRO A 119 -11.33 0.02 17.02
CA PRO A 119 -12.31 0.47 17.98
C PRO A 119 -13.73 0.29 17.43
N SER A 120 -14.63 -0.17 18.30
CA SER A 120 -16.05 -0.32 17.98
C SER A 120 -16.82 0.86 18.57
N ASN A 121 -16.87 1.96 17.81
CA ASN A 121 -17.70 3.12 18.15
C ASN A 121 -19.16 2.84 17.71
N VAL A 122 -20.13 3.43 18.42
CA VAL A 122 -21.56 3.31 18.14
C VAL A 122 -22.05 4.23 17.01
N GLU A 123 -21.32 5.30 16.72
CA GLU A 123 -21.72 6.35 15.77
C GLU A 123 -20.87 6.39 14.49
N GLU A 124 -19.60 6.01 14.57
CA GLU A 124 -18.64 6.14 13.48
C GLU A 124 -18.27 4.79 12.84
N LEU A 125 -17.79 4.83 11.59
CA LEU A 125 -17.18 3.66 10.98
C LEU A 125 -15.92 3.27 11.76
N SER A 126 -15.80 2.00 12.12
CA SER A 126 -14.60 1.50 12.79
C SER A 126 -13.38 1.68 11.90
N GLU A 127 -12.33 2.33 12.43
CA GLU A 127 -11.06 2.48 11.75
C GLU A 127 -10.08 1.36 12.14
N ILE A 128 -9.25 0.92 11.21
CA ILE A 128 -8.09 0.09 11.50
C ILE A 128 -6.89 1.03 11.69
N SER A 129 -6.13 0.80 12.76
CA SER A 129 -4.78 1.36 12.95
C SER A 129 -3.81 0.20 13.20
N THR A 130 -2.74 0.15 12.42
CA THR A 130 -1.72 -0.90 12.55
C THR A 130 -0.34 -0.37 12.20
N GLU A 131 0.67 -0.94 12.85
CA GLU A 131 2.08 -0.65 12.62
C GLU A 131 2.83 -1.92 12.24
N MET A 132 3.64 -1.85 11.18
CA MET A 132 4.53 -2.91 10.74
C MET A 132 5.98 -2.53 10.99
N ALA A 133 6.68 -3.36 11.77
CA ALA A 133 8.13 -3.27 11.93
C ALA A 133 8.79 -4.03 10.78
N ILE A 134 9.70 -3.37 10.06
CA ILE A 134 10.30 -3.87 8.82
C ILE A 134 11.64 -4.54 9.10
N ASP A 135 11.82 -5.72 8.56
CA ASP A 135 13.06 -6.46 8.60
C ASP A 135 14.02 -5.91 7.53
N GLY A 136 14.94 -5.04 7.94
CA GLY A 136 15.94 -4.42 7.06
C GLY A 136 15.46 -3.11 6.44
N LYS A 137 15.49 -3.00 5.11
CA LYS A 137 15.08 -1.79 4.39
C LYS A 137 14.22 -2.15 3.17
N PRO A 138 13.25 -1.29 2.79
CA PRO A 138 12.51 -1.46 1.54
C PRO A 138 13.46 -1.50 0.33
N VAL A 139 13.10 -2.31 -0.65
CA VAL A 139 13.86 -2.50 -1.89
C VAL A 139 13.00 -2.07 -3.08
N LYS A 140 13.54 -1.18 -3.90
CA LYS A 140 12.88 -0.73 -5.13
C LYS A 140 12.82 -1.86 -6.17
N GLY A 141 11.68 -1.98 -6.84
CA GLY A 141 11.46 -2.96 -7.88
C GLY A 141 10.23 -2.63 -8.72
N LYS A 142 9.74 -3.62 -9.46
CA LYS A 142 8.50 -3.53 -10.24
C LYS A 142 7.50 -4.56 -9.73
N ALA A 143 6.28 -4.13 -9.41
CA ALA A 143 5.16 -5.00 -9.09
C ALA A 143 4.30 -5.21 -10.34
N THR A 144 3.89 -6.45 -10.62
CA THR A 144 2.95 -6.75 -11.71
C THR A 144 1.55 -6.92 -11.15
N LEU A 145 0.60 -6.11 -11.62
CA LEU A 145 -0.80 -6.21 -11.24
C LEU A 145 -1.60 -6.96 -12.30
N THR A 146 -2.48 -7.86 -11.86
CA THR A 146 -3.44 -8.52 -12.77
C THR A 146 -4.51 -7.54 -13.23
N LYS A 147 -5.16 -7.83 -14.36
CA LYS A 147 -6.29 -7.01 -14.86
C LYS A 147 -7.42 -6.88 -13.83
N GLU A 148 -7.68 -7.93 -13.06
CA GLU A 148 -8.71 -7.93 -12.02
C GLU A 148 -8.32 -7.02 -10.84
N GLN A 149 -7.06 -7.06 -10.41
CA GLN A 149 -6.55 -6.15 -9.37
C GLN A 149 -6.62 -4.70 -9.85
N ILE A 150 -6.16 -4.40 -11.07
CA ILE A 150 -6.25 -3.06 -11.67
C ILE A 150 -7.70 -2.58 -11.68
N LYS A 151 -8.64 -3.43 -12.13
CA LYS A 151 -10.06 -3.10 -12.15
C LYS A 151 -10.60 -2.84 -10.75
N ALA A 152 -10.24 -3.64 -9.75
CA ALA A 152 -10.69 -3.44 -8.37
C ALA A 152 -10.13 -2.14 -7.75
N ILE A 153 -8.90 -1.76 -8.12
CA ILE A 153 -8.27 -0.50 -7.70
C ILE A 153 -8.96 0.69 -8.40
N GLN A 154 -9.17 0.60 -9.70
CA GLN A 154 -9.77 1.66 -10.53
C GLN A 154 -11.28 1.78 -10.37
N TYR A 155 -12.00 0.76 -9.91
CA TYR A 155 -13.45 0.83 -9.71
C TYR A 155 -13.86 1.91 -8.68
N VAL A 156 -12.92 2.37 -7.86
CA VAL A 156 -13.08 3.53 -6.96
C VAL A 156 -12.97 4.88 -7.70
N PHE A 157 -12.41 4.90 -8.91
CA PHE A 157 -12.31 6.07 -9.79
C PHE A 157 -13.13 5.82 -11.07
N LYS A 158 -14.38 6.32 -11.09
CA LYS A 158 -15.10 6.56 -12.34
C LYS A 158 -14.87 8.01 -12.75
N ASP A 159 -14.26 8.20 -13.92
CA ASP A 159 -14.27 9.48 -14.62
C ASP A 159 -15.73 9.89 -14.93
N VAL A 160 -16.00 11.18 -15.03
CA VAL A 160 -17.33 11.75 -15.29
C VAL A 160 -17.69 11.75 -16.78
N THR A 161 -16.76 11.35 -17.65
CA THR A 161 -16.95 11.35 -19.11
C THR A 161 -17.34 9.95 -19.64
N GLU A 162 -18.26 9.96 -20.62
CA GLU A 162 -19.28 8.94 -20.90
C GLU A 162 -18.82 7.47 -21.03
N THR A 163 -19.55 6.58 -20.36
CA THR A 163 -19.80 5.22 -20.85
C THR A 163 -20.62 5.31 -22.14
N ASN A 164 -19.97 5.20 -23.29
CA ASN A 164 -20.67 5.07 -24.57
C ASN A 164 -21.53 3.81 -24.55
N GLY A 165 -22.83 4.02 -24.33
CA GLY A 165 -23.88 3.02 -24.41
C GLY A 165 -24.07 2.53 -25.84
N ASP A 166 -24.55 1.30 -25.93
CA ASP A 166 -24.80 0.52 -27.13
C ASP A 166 -25.36 1.33 -28.32
N THR A 167 -24.72 1.14 -29.47
CA THR A 167 -25.28 1.54 -30.77
C THR A 167 -26.39 0.55 -31.14
N VAL A 168 -27.63 0.88 -30.80
CA VAL A 168 -28.80 0.25 -31.41
C VAL A 168 -28.97 0.80 -32.83
N SER A 169 -28.56 0.00 -33.80
CA SER A 169 -28.90 0.15 -35.21
C SER A 169 -30.42 0.04 -35.38
N HIS A 170 -31.10 1.14 -35.70
CA HIS A 170 -32.44 1.06 -36.29
C HIS A 170 -32.32 1.23 -37.80
N VAL A 171 -32.79 0.21 -38.50
CA VAL A 171 -32.75 -0.03 -39.93
C VAL A 171 -33.76 0.89 -40.64
N GLU A 172 -33.38 1.35 -41.83
CA GLU A 172 -34.24 2.08 -42.77
C GLU A 172 -35.51 1.30 -43.14
N ALA A 173 -36.61 2.02 -43.34
CA ALA A 173 -37.66 1.60 -44.27
C ALA A 173 -38.29 2.84 -44.92
N SER A 174 -37.96 3.02 -46.19
CA SER A 174 -38.66 3.88 -47.15
C SER A 174 -40.08 3.37 -47.38
N SER A 175 -41.07 4.28 -47.45
CA SER A 175 -42.15 4.36 -48.45
C SER A 175 -43.04 5.55 -48.14
#